data_AF-A0A918Z2S4-F1
#
_entry.id   AF-A0A918Z2S4-F1
#
_cell.length_a   1.000
_cell.length_b   1.000
_cell.length_c   1.000
_cell.angle_alpha   90.00
_cell.angle_beta   90.00
_cell.angle_gamma   90.00
#
_symmetry.space_group_name_H-M   'P 1'
#
loop_
_entity.id
_entity.type
_entity.pdbx_description
1 polymer ?
#
loop_
_entity_poly.entity_id
_entity_poly.type
_entity_poly.pdbx_seq_one_letter_code
_entity_poly.pdbx_strand_id
1 'polypeptide(L)'
;MLREQGEQYAVVLARPGRPDIRLGPYDFLDQAASMTTSLRLQRRSTQHVPGTTVPAHPYVPGLDYLDPRLPRDPDQLATLLDGDLGGDGTGRNFPDLWARLQAQEGYEEAARIWKRACIEYDAPLDSDKAGRLARLKPSPTTAHTNVRPRTADTVAGCGAFRVCPFSTNLVGTDLLTRTDKLR
;
A
#
# COMPACT_ATOMS: atom_id res chain seq x y z
N MET A 1 -25.66 -5.92 31.31
CA MET A 1 -24.49 -6.75 30.96
C MET A 1 -23.30 -5.84 30.70
N LEU A 2 -22.54 -5.54 31.75
CA LEU A 2 -21.24 -4.89 31.60
C LEU A 2 -20.30 -5.98 31.08
N ARG A 3 -19.80 -5.84 29.85
CA ARG A 3 -18.69 -6.70 29.42
C ARG A 3 -17.57 -6.42 30.43
N GLU A 4 -17.12 -7.44 31.16
CA GLU A 4 -15.79 -7.41 31.74
C GLU A 4 -14.87 -6.95 30.61
N GLN A 5 -14.22 -5.80 30.79
CA GLN A 5 -13.29 -5.27 29.80
C GLN A 5 -12.15 -6.28 29.72
N GLY A 6 -12.26 -7.26 28.83
CA GLY A 6 -11.15 -8.11 28.46
C GLY A 6 -9.99 -7.19 28.12
N GLU A 7 -8.85 -7.41 28.76
CA GLU A 7 -7.67 -6.58 28.58
C GLU A 7 -7.35 -6.55 27.08
N GLN A 8 -7.53 -5.39 26.45
CA GLN A 8 -7.23 -5.19 25.05
C GLN A 8 -5.75 -4.86 24.91
N TYR A 9 -5.19 -5.14 23.74
CA TYR A 9 -3.77 -4.97 23.47
C TYR A 9 -3.54 -4.06 22.27
N ALA A 10 -2.34 -3.52 22.18
CA ALA A 10 -1.89 -2.76 21.03
C ALA A 10 -0.44 -3.09 20.69
N VAL A 11 -0.12 -3.02 19.40
CA VAL A 11 1.26 -3.10 18.93
C VAL A 11 1.77 -1.68 18.75
N VAL A 12 2.90 -1.36 19.39
CA VAL A 12 3.51 -0.04 19.32
C VAL A 12 4.81 -0.17 18.52
N LEU A 13 4.98 0.66 17.50
CA LEU A 13 6.26 0.84 16.82
C LEU A 13 6.92 2.11 17.34
N ALA A 14 7.85 1.95 18.27
CA ALA A 14 8.63 3.04 18.81
C ALA A 14 9.82 3.31 17.89
N ARG A 15 9.89 4.52 17.34
CA ARG A 15 10.86 4.89 16.30
C ARG A 15 11.69 6.07 16.79
N PRO A 16 13.00 5.91 17.04
CA PRO A 16 13.83 7.01 17.55
C PRO A 16 13.72 8.27 16.67
N GLY A 17 13.43 9.42 17.30
CA GLY A 17 13.29 10.70 16.61
C GLY A 17 12.00 10.86 15.79
N ARG A 18 11.01 9.98 15.97
CA ARG A 18 9.70 10.05 15.29
C ARG A 18 8.56 9.72 16.25
N PRO A 19 7.32 10.17 15.96
CA PRO A 19 6.15 9.71 16.68
C PRO A 19 5.98 8.19 16.58
N ASP A 20 5.58 7.58 17.68
CA ASP A 20 5.24 6.16 17.70
C ASP A 20 4.01 5.90 16.83
N ILE A 21 4.00 4.74 16.17
CA ILE A 21 2.80 4.22 15.51
C ILE A 21 2.18 3.21 16.44
N ARG A 22 0.86 3.29 16.66
CA ARG A 22 0.13 2.34 17.48
C ARG A 22 -0.92 1.65 16.63
N LEU A 23 -0.97 0.32 16.67
CA LEU A 23 -1.96 -0.51 15.99
C LEU A 23 -2.83 -1.16 17.07
N GLY A 24 -4.14 -0.90 17.07
CA GLY A 24 -5.03 -1.44 18.10
C GLY A 24 -6.41 -0.78 18.10
N PRO A 25 -7.37 -1.35 18.84
CA PRO A 25 -7.20 -2.42 19.82
C PRO A 25 -7.26 -3.84 19.23
N TYR A 26 -6.43 -4.75 19.75
CA TYR A 26 -6.55 -6.19 19.58
C TYR A 26 -7.29 -6.79 20.77
N ASP A 27 -8.19 -7.74 20.50
CA ASP A 27 -9.00 -8.40 21.53
C ASP A 27 -8.19 -9.40 22.37
N PHE A 28 -7.07 -9.92 21.83
CA PHE A 28 -6.26 -10.96 22.46
C PHE A 28 -4.77 -10.66 22.33
N LEU A 29 -4.00 -11.01 23.38
CA LEU A 29 -2.54 -10.85 23.41
C LEU A 29 -1.88 -11.62 22.27
N ASP A 30 -2.34 -12.83 21.96
CA ASP A 30 -1.77 -13.66 20.91
C ASP A 30 -1.86 -13.00 19.53
N GLN A 31 -2.93 -12.25 19.26
CA GLN A 31 -3.07 -11.48 18.02
C GLN A 31 -2.02 -10.37 17.94
N ALA A 32 -1.88 -9.59 19.02
CA ALA A 32 -0.88 -8.52 19.10
C ALA A 32 0.56 -9.09 19.06
N ALA A 33 0.81 -10.24 19.67
CA ALA A 33 2.09 -10.93 19.67
C ALA A 33 2.45 -11.51 18.29
N SER A 34 1.48 -12.09 17.59
CA SER A 34 1.64 -12.56 16.21
C SER A 34 1.99 -11.39 15.27
N MET A 35 1.20 -10.31 15.32
CA MET A 35 1.46 -9.09 14.55
C MET A 35 2.85 -8.52 14.85
N THR A 36 3.21 -8.43 16.14
CA THR A 36 4.53 -7.99 16.59
C THR A 36 5.65 -8.84 15.99
N THR A 37 5.50 -10.16 16.02
CA THR A 37 6.49 -11.11 15.50
C THR A 37 6.68 -10.92 14.00
N SER A 38 5.59 -10.86 13.24
CA SER A 38 5.61 -10.64 11.79
C SER A 38 6.28 -9.31 11.42
N LEU A 39 5.94 -8.21 12.09
CA LEU A 39 6.57 -6.91 11.85
C LEU A 39 8.06 -6.90 12.21
N ARG A 40 8.46 -7.58 13.29
CA ARG A 40 9.87 -7.72 13.66
C ARG A 40 10.67 -8.50 12.62
N LEU A 41 10.06 -9.52 12.01
CA LEU A 41 10.68 -10.28 10.93
C LEU A 41 10.86 -9.39 9.68
N GLN A 42 9.81 -8.70 9.26
CA GLN A 42 9.87 -7.80 8.10
C GLN A 42 10.86 -6.64 8.30
N ARG A 43 10.98 -6.11 9.52
CA ARG A 43 11.97 -5.09 9.88
C ARG A 43 13.41 -5.54 9.56
N ARG A 44 13.71 -6.85 9.59
CA ARG A 44 15.07 -7.35 9.26
C ARG A 44 15.40 -7.23 7.78
N SER A 45 14.39 -7.27 6.91
CA SER A 45 14.53 -7.30 5.45
C SER A 45 14.07 -6.02 4.77
N THR A 46 13.62 -5.03 5.54
CA THR A 46 13.05 -3.77 5.03
C THR A 46 13.81 -2.60 5.63
N GLN A 47 13.99 -1.54 4.85
CA GLN A 47 14.57 -0.31 5.38
C GLN A 47 13.64 0.27 6.46
N HIS A 48 14.23 0.73 7.56
CA HIS A 48 13.51 1.27 8.70
C HIS A 48 14.42 2.22 9.49
N VAL A 49 13.86 2.99 10.42
CA VAL A 49 14.66 3.85 11.30
C VAL A 49 15.50 2.98 12.26
N PRO A 50 16.83 3.15 12.33
CA PRO A 50 17.67 2.41 13.26
C PRO A 50 17.18 2.54 14.71
N GLY A 51 17.18 1.43 15.44
CA GLY A 51 16.68 1.38 16.82
C GLY A 51 15.15 1.28 16.96
N THR A 52 14.39 1.18 15.86
CA THR A 52 12.93 0.96 15.91
C THR A 52 12.61 -0.31 16.69
N THR A 53 11.75 -0.25 17.70
CA THR A 53 11.26 -1.44 18.42
C THR A 53 9.78 -1.66 18.15
N VAL A 54 9.33 -2.91 18.29
CA VAL A 54 7.92 -3.29 18.08
C VAL A 54 7.45 -4.13 19.27
N PRO A 55 7.06 -3.55 20.41
CA PRO A 55 6.43 -4.26 21.51
C PRO A 55 4.90 -4.35 21.39
N ALA A 56 4.32 -5.35 22.07
CA ALA A 56 2.90 -5.38 22.39
C ALA A 56 2.69 -4.86 23.82
N HIS A 57 1.67 -4.03 24.02
CA HIS A 57 1.31 -3.42 25.30
C HIS A 57 -0.20 -3.53 25.56
N PRO A 58 -0.65 -3.39 26.80
CA PRO A 58 -2.06 -3.11 27.09
C PRO A 58 -2.52 -1.86 26.32
N TYR A 59 -3.75 -1.90 25.82
CA TYR A 59 -4.38 -0.78 25.14
C TYR A 59 -4.68 0.35 26.13
N VAL A 60 -4.35 1.58 25.76
CA VAL A 60 -4.57 2.77 26.59
C VAL A 60 -5.56 3.69 25.89
N PRO A 61 -6.81 3.81 26.37
CA PRO A 61 -7.80 4.71 25.78
C PRO A 61 -7.30 6.16 25.73
N GLY A 62 -7.59 6.87 24.65
CA GLY A 62 -7.25 8.29 24.47
C GLY A 62 -5.92 8.56 23.78
N LEU A 63 -5.18 7.54 23.36
CA LEU A 63 -4.06 7.69 22.43
C LEU A 63 -4.53 7.49 20.98
N ASP A 64 -3.75 8.02 20.02
CA ASP A 64 -4.01 7.81 18.60
C ASP A 64 -3.57 6.40 18.18
N TYR A 65 -4.53 5.60 17.74
CA TYR A 65 -4.32 4.27 17.19
C TYR A 65 -4.78 4.21 15.73
N LEU A 66 -3.99 3.54 14.90
CA LEU A 66 -4.42 3.09 13.60
C LEU A 66 -5.23 1.81 13.74
N ASP A 67 -6.16 1.61 12.79
CA ASP A 67 -6.93 0.39 12.71
C ASP A 67 -5.98 -0.84 12.69
N PRO A 68 -6.13 -1.78 13.63
CA PRO A 68 -5.28 -2.96 13.70
C PRO A 68 -5.48 -3.92 12.53
N ARG A 69 -6.62 -3.84 11.84
CA ARG A 69 -6.96 -4.73 10.73
C ARG A 69 -7.14 -3.96 9.43
N LEU A 70 -6.42 -4.39 8.42
CA LEU A 70 -6.65 -3.93 7.05
C LEU A 70 -7.79 -4.71 6.40
N PRO A 71 -8.58 -4.06 5.53
CA PRO A 71 -9.54 -4.74 4.69
C PRO A 71 -8.87 -5.86 3.87
N ARG A 72 -9.53 -7.01 3.83
CA ARG A 72 -9.18 -8.14 2.95
C ARG A 72 -9.80 -8.00 1.56
N ASP A 73 -10.83 -7.16 1.46
CA ASP A 73 -11.50 -6.84 0.22
C ASP A 73 -10.59 -5.93 -0.62
N PRO A 74 -10.20 -6.35 -1.83
CA PRO A 74 -9.28 -5.59 -2.67
C PRO A 74 -9.77 -4.18 -3.01
N ASP A 75 -11.07 -3.97 -3.18
CA ASP A 75 -11.64 -2.66 -3.56
C ASP A 75 -11.49 -1.65 -2.41
N GLN A 76 -11.77 -2.10 -1.18
CA GLN A 76 -11.55 -1.31 0.03
C GLN A 76 -10.06 -1.04 0.26
N LEU A 77 -9.21 -2.04 0.00
CA LEU A 77 -7.77 -1.86 0.11
C LEU A 77 -7.24 -0.88 -0.96
N ALA A 78 -7.78 -0.89 -2.17
CA ALA A 78 -7.44 0.05 -3.23
C ALA A 78 -7.74 1.50 -2.83
N THR A 79 -8.86 1.73 -2.15
CA THR A 79 -9.21 3.06 -1.61
C THR A 79 -8.18 3.56 -0.58
N LEU A 80 -7.55 2.65 0.17
CA LEU A 80 -6.51 3.02 1.15
C LEU A 80 -5.15 3.34 0.50
N LEU A 81 -4.90 2.88 -0.73
CA LEU A 81 -3.65 3.16 -1.45
C LEU A 81 -3.47 4.64 -1.77
N ASP A 82 -4.56 5.39 -1.99
CA ASP A 82 -4.51 6.84 -2.23
C ASP A 82 -3.97 7.62 -1.03
N GLY A 83 -4.29 7.16 0.19
CA GLY A 83 -3.87 7.78 1.44
C GLY A 83 -2.52 7.27 1.96
N ASP A 84 -2.03 6.15 1.44
CA ASP A 84 -0.71 5.65 1.81
C ASP A 84 0.37 6.44 1.07
N LEU A 85 1.37 6.94 1.79
CA LEU A 85 2.52 7.59 1.16
C LEU A 85 3.36 6.61 0.33
N GLY A 86 3.04 5.32 0.39
CA GLY A 86 3.80 4.23 -0.19
C GLY A 86 5.14 4.09 0.52
N GLY A 87 5.84 2.97 0.31
CA GLY A 87 7.26 2.91 0.63
C GLY A 87 8.00 3.88 -0.28
N ASP A 88 8.40 5.05 0.23
CA ASP A 88 9.22 6.04 -0.50
C ASP A 88 10.67 5.56 -0.71
N GLY A 89 10.95 4.28 -0.42
CA GLY A 89 12.27 3.68 -0.48
C GLY A 89 13.25 4.27 0.54
N THR A 90 12.79 5.02 1.55
CA THR A 90 13.63 5.54 2.64
C THR A 90 13.50 4.74 3.92
N GLY A 91 12.52 3.83 4.00
CA GLY A 91 12.17 3.07 5.20
C GLY A 91 11.51 3.89 6.30
N ARG A 92 11.31 5.20 6.10
CA ARG A 92 10.66 6.08 7.10
C ARG A 92 9.18 5.76 7.28
N ASN A 93 8.58 5.16 6.27
CA ASN A 93 7.17 4.82 6.24
C ASN A 93 6.88 3.44 6.84
N PHE A 94 7.90 2.71 7.32
CA PHE A 94 7.69 1.44 7.99
C PHE A 94 6.89 1.62 9.31
N PRO A 95 5.82 0.83 9.53
CA PRO A 95 5.24 -0.15 8.61
C PRO A 95 4.27 0.54 7.63
N ASP A 96 4.44 0.29 6.34
CA ASP A 96 3.51 0.77 5.31
C ASP A 96 2.28 -0.15 5.22
N LEU A 97 1.34 0.17 4.31
CA LEU A 97 0.11 -0.61 4.14
C LEU A 97 0.42 -2.07 3.77
N TRP A 98 1.44 -2.31 2.93
CA TRP A 98 1.89 -3.64 2.56
C TRP A 98 2.42 -4.42 3.76
N ALA A 99 3.33 -3.83 4.54
CA ALA A 99 3.92 -4.47 5.71
C ALA A 99 2.86 -4.89 6.74
N ARG A 100 1.85 -4.03 6.94
CA ARG A 100 0.69 -4.32 7.79
C ARG A 100 -0.17 -5.47 7.24
N LEU A 101 -0.45 -5.48 5.93
CA LEU A 101 -1.23 -6.55 5.30
C LEU A 101 -0.50 -7.89 5.36
N GLN A 102 0.80 -7.89 5.03
CA GLN A 102 1.66 -9.06 5.12
C GLN A 102 1.75 -9.59 6.56
N ALA A 103 1.80 -8.71 7.56
CA ALA A 103 1.84 -9.13 8.95
C ALA A 103 0.51 -9.72 9.44
N GLN A 104 -0.60 -9.29 8.84
CA GLN A 104 -1.95 -9.77 9.15
C GLN A 104 -2.27 -11.13 8.48
N GLU A 105 -2.02 -11.26 7.18
CA GLU A 105 -2.47 -12.41 6.38
C GLU A 105 -1.35 -13.39 6.02
N GLY A 106 -0.09 -13.01 6.24
CA GLY A 106 1.06 -13.73 5.72
C GLY A 106 1.35 -13.38 4.25
N TYR A 107 2.52 -13.80 3.76
CA TYR A 107 3.05 -13.33 2.48
C TYR A 107 2.18 -13.69 1.27
N GLU A 108 1.81 -14.97 1.11
CA GLU A 108 1.12 -15.45 -0.08
C GLU A 108 -0.27 -14.80 -0.24
N GLU A 109 -1.04 -14.77 0.84
CA GLU A 109 -2.38 -14.21 0.83
C GLU A 109 -2.36 -12.69 0.72
N ALA A 110 -1.45 -12.01 1.43
CA ALA A 110 -1.24 -10.58 1.26
C ALA A 110 -0.87 -10.23 -0.18
N ALA A 111 0.03 -10.99 -0.82
CA ALA A 111 0.43 -10.77 -2.22
C ALA A 111 -0.77 -10.91 -3.17
N ARG A 112 -1.64 -11.90 -2.95
CA ARG A 112 -2.86 -12.12 -3.73
C ARG A 112 -3.83 -10.94 -3.61
N ILE A 113 -4.10 -10.50 -2.38
CA ILE A 113 -5.00 -9.37 -2.10
C ILE A 113 -4.42 -8.07 -2.67
N TRP A 114 -3.14 -7.80 -2.40
CA TRP A 114 -2.45 -6.60 -2.85
C TRP A 114 -2.41 -6.47 -4.37
N LYS A 115 -2.10 -7.57 -5.08
CA LYS A 115 -2.11 -7.60 -6.54
C LYS A 115 -3.47 -7.20 -7.09
N ARG A 116 -4.56 -7.72 -6.50
CA ARG A 116 -5.90 -7.37 -6.94
C ARG A 116 -6.25 -5.93 -6.61
N ALA A 117 -5.90 -5.44 -5.42
CA ALA A 117 -6.12 -4.05 -5.05
C ALA A 117 -5.38 -3.08 -6.00
N CYS A 118 -4.17 -3.41 -6.44
CA CYS A 118 -3.44 -2.63 -7.44
C CYS A 118 -4.18 -2.59 -8.79
N ILE A 119 -4.77 -3.72 -9.23
CA ILE A 119 -5.54 -3.77 -10.48
C ILE A 119 -6.77 -2.86 -10.37
N GLU A 120 -7.51 -2.92 -9.26
CA GLU A 120 -8.71 -2.09 -9.04
C GLU A 120 -8.34 -0.60 -8.91
N TYR A 121 -7.20 -0.31 -8.29
CA TYR A 121 -6.63 1.04 -8.21
C TYR A 121 -6.25 1.60 -9.59
N ASP A 122 -5.65 0.77 -10.45
CA ASP A 122 -5.21 1.16 -11.79
C ASP A 122 -6.38 1.20 -12.81
N ALA A 123 -7.49 0.51 -12.56
CA ALA A 123 -8.65 0.41 -13.47
C ALA A 123 -9.23 1.77 -13.95
N PRO A 124 -9.40 2.81 -13.11
CA PRO A 124 -9.84 4.12 -13.58
C PRO A 124 -8.82 4.86 -14.48
N LEU A 125 -7.52 4.51 -14.43
CA LEU A 125 -6.47 5.16 -15.24
C LEU A 125 -6.51 4.77 -16.73
N ASP A 126 -7.16 3.65 -17.07
CA ASP A 126 -7.28 3.19 -18.47
C ASP A 126 -8.50 3.78 -19.20
N SER A 127 -9.55 4.18 -18.47
CA SER A 127 -10.72 4.84 -19.07
C SER A 127 -10.36 6.22 -19.67
N ASP A 128 -9.43 6.92 -19.02
CA ASP A 128 -8.96 8.25 -19.44
C ASP A 128 -7.90 8.18 -20.54
N LYS A 129 -7.08 7.12 -20.59
CA LYS A 129 -6.18 6.84 -21.72
C LYS A 129 -6.94 6.47 -22.99
N ALA A 130 -8.01 5.67 -22.88
CA ALA A 130 -8.87 5.33 -24.01
C ALA A 130 -9.57 6.57 -24.59
N GLY A 131 -10.05 7.49 -23.74
CA GLY A 131 -10.66 8.75 -24.16
C GLY A 131 -9.70 9.75 -24.79
N ARG A 132 -8.40 9.70 -24.44
CA ARG A 132 -7.35 10.57 -25.01
C ARG A 132 -6.78 10.01 -26.33
N LEU A 133 -6.68 8.68 -26.46
CA LEU A 133 -6.32 8.00 -27.72
C LEU A 133 -7.46 8.04 -28.75
N ALA A 134 -8.72 7.99 -28.33
CA ALA A 134 -9.87 8.17 -29.21
C ALA A 134 -9.95 9.59 -29.79
N ARG A 135 -9.47 10.61 -29.05
CA ARG A 135 -9.35 12.01 -29.52
C ARG A 135 -8.14 12.29 -30.41
N LEU A 136 -7.19 11.35 -30.51
CA LEU A 136 -6.00 11.46 -31.35
C LEU A 136 -6.14 10.72 -32.69
N LYS A 137 -7.31 10.14 -33.00
CA LYS A 137 -7.60 9.69 -34.37
C LYS A 137 -7.83 10.92 -35.26
N PRO A 138 -7.01 11.18 -36.29
CA PRO A 138 -7.34 12.22 -37.25
C PRO A 138 -8.56 11.76 -38.05
N SER A 139 -9.65 12.53 -37.99
CA SER A 139 -10.72 12.44 -38.99
C SER A 139 -10.15 12.78 -40.37
N PRO A 140 -10.62 12.11 -41.44
CA PRO A 140 -10.14 12.37 -42.79
C PRO A 140 -10.46 13.80 -43.20
N THR A 141 -9.40 14.49 -43.62
CA THR A 141 -9.31 15.73 -44.40
C THR A 141 -10.63 16.34 -44.85
N THR A 142 -10.93 17.54 -44.33
CA THR A 142 -11.45 18.63 -45.18
C THR A 142 -10.61 19.85 -44.88
N ALA A 143 -9.83 20.28 -45.87
CA ALA A 143 -9.03 21.48 -45.81
C ALA A 143 -9.94 22.70 -45.71
N HIS A 144 -9.65 23.63 -44.80
CA HIS A 144 -9.67 25.07 -45.09
C HIS A 144 -8.87 25.85 -44.03
N THR A 145 -8.04 26.74 -44.57
CA THR A 145 -7.04 27.63 -43.98
C THR A 145 -7.64 28.72 -43.08
N ASN A 146 -7.05 29.01 -41.90
CA ASN A 146 -6.56 30.36 -41.52
C ASN A 146 -5.97 30.48 -40.08
N VAL A 147 -4.66 30.75 -40.01
CA VAL A 147 -3.98 31.90 -39.37
C VAL A 147 -4.31 32.33 -37.90
N ARG A 148 -3.36 31.99 -37.00
CA ARG A 148 -2.65 32.79 -35.94
C ARG A 148 -3.32 33.22 -34.59
N PRO A 149 -2.50 33.54 -33.54
CA PRO A 149 -2.63 32.95 -32.18
C PRO A 149 -2.75 33.93 -30.99
N ARG A 150 -2.72 33.34 -29.78
CA ARG A 150 -2.52 33.87 -28.39
C ARG A 150 -3.79 34.25 -27.62
N THR A 151 -4.02 33.55 -26.50
CA THR A 151 -3.64 34.03 -25.15
C THR A 151 -3.55 32.85 -24.18
N ALA A 152 -2.61 32.97 -23.24
CA ALA A 152 -2.35 32.02 -22.19
C ALA A 152 -3.43 32.10 -21.11
N ASP A 153 -3.93 30.95 -20.67
CA ASP A 153 -4.54 30.83 -19.35
C ASP A 153 -3.86 29.69 -18.60
N THR A 154 -3.27 30.07 -17.47
CA THR A 154 -2.71 29.23 -16.44
C THR A 154 -3.83 28.44 -15.78
N VAL A 155 -3.82 27.12 -15.92
CA VAL A 155 -4.65 26.24 -15.10
C VAL A 155 -3.75 25.31 -14.30
N ALA A 156 -3.91 25.42 -12.99
CA ALA A 156 -3.30 24.61 -11.97
C ALA A 156 -3.68 23.13 -12.09
N GLY A 157 -2.84 22.28 -11.50
CA GLY A 157 -3.22 20.94 -11.04
C GLY A 157 -3.01 19.82 -12.05
N CYS A 158 -1.93 19.07 -11.88
CA CYS A 158 -1.92 17.66 -12.22
C CYS A 158 -1.05 16.94 -11.20
N GLY A 159 -1.72 16.28 -10.26
CA GLY A 159 -1.11 15.49 -9.21
C GLY A 159 -0.18 14.43 -9.79
N ALA A 160 0.88 14.15 -9.04
CA ALA A 160 1.79 13.06 -9.35
C ALA A 160 1.00 11.75 -9.48
N PHE A 161 0.89 11.24 -10.71
CA PHE A 161 0.35 9.91 -11.00
C PHE A 161 1.25 8.88 -10.31
N ARG A 162 0.78 8.31 -9.19
CA ARG A 162 1.44 7.22 -8.49
C ARG A 162 1.02 5.91 -9.16
N VAL A 163 1.88 5.39 -10.02
CA VAL A 163 1.78 3.99 -10.46
C VAL A 163 2.15 3.14 -9.26
N CYS A 164 1.31 2.16 -8.91
CA CYS A 164 1.64 1.16 -7.90
C CYS A 164 2.99 0.51 -8.25
N PRO A 165 4.04 0.65 -7.43
CA PRO A 165 5.40 0.23 -7.77
C PRO A 165 5.54 -1.29 -7.96
N PHE A 166 4.52 -2.07 -7.58
CA PHE A 166 4.50 -3.53 -7.74
C PHE A 166 3.89 -4.01 -9.08
N SER A 167 3.23 -3.11 -9.83
CA SER A 167 2.51 -3.48 -11.07
C SER A 167 3.46 -3.78 -12.25
N THR A 168 4.71 -3.28 -12.21
CA THR A 168 5.65 -3.33 -13.36
C THR A 168 6.62 -4.52 -13.40
N ASN A 169 6.68 -5.40 -12.39
CA ASN A 169 7.71 -6.46 -12.33
C ASN A 169 7.19 -7.91 -12.40
N LEU A 170 5.93 -8.16 -12.77
CA LEU A 170 5.39 -9.52 -12.89
C LEU A 170 5.10 -9.99 -14.33
N VAL A 171 5.61 -9.27 -15.34
CA VAL A 171 5.66 -9.77 -16.72
C VAL A 171 7.10 -10.18 -17.03
N GLY A 172 7.46 -11.41 -16.68
CA GLY A 172 8.68 -12.03 -17.20
C GLY A 172 9.52 -12.79 -16.19
N THR A 173 9.02 -13.91 -15.70
CA THR A 173 9.83 -15.13 -15.56
C THR A 173 8.89 -16.31 -15.51
N ASP A 174 8.49 -16.76 -16.69
CA ASP A 174 8.08 -18.14 -16.90
C ASP A 174 9.01 -18.72 -17.99
N LEU A 175 9.39 -19.99 -17.81
CA LEU A 175 10.38 -20.81 -18.55
C LEU A 175 11.86 -20.75 -18.12
N LEU A 176 12.27 -21.74 -17.32
CA LEU A 176 12.95 -22.95 -17.84
C LEU A 176 13.08 -24.06 -16.77
N THR A 177 12.29 -25.10 -17.02
CA THR A 177 12.43 -26.53 -16.71
C THR A 177 13.73 -27.07 -16.07
N ARG A 178 13.52 -27.85 -14.99
CA ARG A 178 13.74 -29.31 -14.84
C ARG A 178 15.17 -29.91 -15.01
N THR A 179 15.49 -30.80 -14.06
CA THR A 179 16.59 -31.83 -13.99
C THR A 179 18.03 -31.30 -13.86
N ASP A 180 18.94 -31.84 -13.05
CA ASP A 180 19.13 -33.21 -12.61
C ASP A 180 19.97 -33.31 -11.31
N LYS A 181 20.00 -34.51 -10.73
CA LYS A 181 20.87 -34.98 -9.65
C LYS A 181 22.35 -34.69 -9.93
N LEU A 182 23.17 -34.59 -8.88
CA LEU A 182 24.31 -35.50 -8.67
C LEU A 182 24.84 -35.35 -7.23
N ARG A 183 24.90 -36.51 -6.58
CA ARG A 183 25.67 -36.82 -5.38
C ARG A 183 26.91 -37.57 -5.86
#